data_AF-A0A3D2JSK1-F1
#
_entry.id   AF-A0A3D2JSK1-F1
#
_cell.length_a   1.000
_cell.length_b   1.000
_cell.length_c   1.000
_cell.angle_alpha   90.00
_cell.angle_beta   90.00
_cell.angle_gamma   90.00
#
_symmetry.space_group_name_H-M   'P 1'
#
loop_
_entity.id
_entity.type
_entity.pdbx_description
1 polymer ?
#
loop_
_entity_poly.entity_id
_entity_poly.type
_entity_poly.pdbx_seq_one_letter_code
_entity_poly.pdbx_strand_id
1 'polypeptide(L)' 'AVALIQPDIVQAGGMMELKKIAAMAEAHYVGFQPHNPYGPICTVASLHLDACTP' A
#
# COMPACT_ATOMS: atom_id res chain seq x y z
N ALA A 1 -2.56 9.13 15.94
CA ALA A 1 -1.64 8.63 14.90
C ALA A 1 -1.72 7.11 14.86
N VAL A 2 -1.34 6.48 13.74
CA VAL A 2 -1.35 5.01 13.55
C VAL A 2 0.06 4.52 13.26
N ALA A 3 0.38 3.28 13.65
CA ALA A 3 1.70 2.68 13.45
C ALA A 3 1.84 1.92 12.11
N LEU A 4 0.72 1.57 11.47
CA LEU A 4 0.65 0.83 10.22
C LEU A 4 -0.54 1.37 9.41
N ILE A 5 -0.31 1.77 8.17
CA ILE A 5 -1.39 2.17 7.27
C ILE A 5 -1.75 1.04 6.31
N GLN A 6 -3.04 0.96 5.98
CA GLN A 6 -3.55 -0.07 5.08
C GLN A 6 -4.33 0.52 3.89
N PRO A 7 -3.66 1.27 2.99
CA PRO A 7 -4.34 1.84 1.83
C PRO A 7 -4.71 0.76 0.82
N ASP A 8 -5.84 0.95 0.15
CA ASP A 8 -6.38 0.03 -0.83
C ASP A 8 -6.00 0.46 -2.25
N ILE A 9 -5.45 -0.43 -3.06
CA ILE A 9 -5.04 -0.12 -4.46
C ILE A 9 -6.23 0.39 -5.29
N VAL A 10 -7.42 -0.17 -5.10
CA VAL A 10 -8.61 0.13 -5.91
C VAL A 10 -9.26 1.45 -5.48
N GLN A 11 -9.09 1.86 -4.22
CA GLN A 11 -9.74 3.06 -3.67
C GLN A 11 -8.80 4.25 -3.49
N ALA A 12 -7.53 4.02 -3.16
CA ALA A 12 -6.56 5.06 -2.81
C ALA A 12 -5.67 5.49 -3.99
N GLY A 13 -6.15 5.34 -5.23
CA GLY A 13 -5.54 5.94 -6.41
C GLY A 13 -4.60 5.04 -7.22
N GLY A 14 -4.62 3.71 -6.99
CA GLY A 14 -3.86 2.76 -7.80
C GLY A 14 -2.38 2.66 -7.44
N MET A 15 -1.65 1.87 -8.23
CA MET A 15 -0.26 1.47 -7.95
C MET A 15 0.68 2.64 -7.70
N MET A 16 0.62 3.68 -8.55
CA MET A 16 1.54 4.82 -8.47
C MET A 16 1.25 5.68 -7.24
N GLU A 17 -0.02 5.84 -6.87
CA GLU A 17 -0.38 6.66 -5.72
C GLU A 17 -0.01 5.97 -4.41
N LEU A 18 -0.23 4.66 -4.31
CA LEU A 18 0.18 3.91 -3.13
C LEU A 18 1.70 3.89 -2.93
N LYS A 19 2.51 3.96 -3.98
CA LYS A 19 3.97 4.14 -3.84
C LYS A 19 4.33 5.47 -3.18
N LYS A 20 3.64 6.56 -3.52
CA LYS A 20 3.85 7.86 -2.85
C LYS A 20 3.40 7.81 -1.40
N ILE A 21 2.27 7.16 -1.14
CA ILE A 21 1.74 6.97 0.21
C ILE A 21 2.73 6.16 1.07
N ALA A 22 3.31 5.08 0.54
CA ALA A 22 4.34 4.29 1.22
C ALA A 22 5.57 5.13 1.56
N ALA A 23 6.09 5.91 0.60
CA ALA A 23 7.23 6.81 0.85
C ALA A 23 6.94 7.88 1.92
N MET A 24 5.70 8.40 1.97
CA MET A 24 5.29 9.30 3.04
C MET A 24 5.20 8.58 4.39
N ALA A 25 4.69 7.35 4.43
CA ALA A 25 4.62 6.56 5.65
C ALA A 25 6.02 6.24 6.21
N GLU A 26 6.95 5.86 5.34
CA GLU A 26 8.36 5.62 5.67
C GLU A 26 8.99 6.86 6.33
N ALA A 27 8.78 8.06 5.77
CA ALA A 27 9.30 9.31 6.33
C ALA A 27 8.78 9.61 7.75
N HIS A 28 7.68 8.99 8.15
CA HIS A 28 7.08 9.09 9.48
C HIS A 28 7.32 7.85 10.36
N TYR A 29 8.16 6.90 9.92
CA TYR A 29 8.36 5.60 10.57
C TYR A 29 7.05 4.83 10.82
N VAL A 30 6.10 4.97 9.89
CA VAL A 30 4.82 4.27 9.88
C VAL A 30 4.92 3.12 8.89
N GLY A 31 4.56 1.91 9.33
CA GLY A 31 4.54 0.75 8.46
C GLY A 31 3.50 0.87 7.36
N PHE A 32 3.65 0.09 6.29
CA PHE A 32 2.76 0.06 5.14
C PHE A 32 2.31 -1.37 4.83
N GLN A 33 1.01 -1.59 4.67
CA GLN A 33 0.43 -2.90 4.30
C GLN A 33 -0.81 -2.70 3.41
N PRO A 34 -0.77 -2.93 2.10
CA PRO A 34 -1.90 -2.79 1.20
C PRO A 34 -3.13 -3.59 1.66
N HIS A 35 -4.28 -2.92 1.72
CA HIS A 35 -5.55 -3.59 1.92
C HIS A 35 -5.88 -4.46 0.68
N ASN A 36 -6.26 -5.71 0.91
CA ASN A 36 -6.49 -6.70 -0.14
C ASN A 36 -7.74 -7.58 0.16
N PRO A 37 -8.95 -7.01 0.18
CA PRO A 37 -10.19 -7.74 0.45
C PRO A 37 -10.80 -8.35 -0.83
N TYR A 38 -10.22 -8.07 -1.99
CA TYR A 38 -10.81 -8.33 -3.29
C TYR A 38 -10.28 -9.63 -3.91
N GLY A 39 -10.63 -9.84 -5.18
CA GLY A 39 -10.22 -11.01 -5.95
C GLY A 39 -8.70 -11.09 -6.22
N PRO A 40 -8.28 -12.15 -6.94
CA PRO A 40 -6.86 -12.49 -7.11
C PRO A 40 -6.02 -11.41 -7.78
N ILE A 41 -6.63 -10.57 -8.62
CA ILE A 41 -5.92 -9.44 -9.27
C ILE A 41 -5.45 -8.42 -8.22
N CYS A 42 -6.28 -8.10 -7.22
CA CYS A 42 -5.87 -7.22 -6.14
C CYS A 42 -4.75 -7.85 -5.33
N THR A 43 -4.80 -9.17 -5.09
CA THR A 43 -3.76 -9.87 -4.34
C THR A 43 -2.41 -9.79 -5.02
N VAL A 44 -2.36 -10.03 -6.35
CA VAL A 44 -1.12 -9.92 -7.12
C VAL A 44 -0.62 -8.48 -7.18
N ALA A 45 -1.52 -7.51 -7.31
CA ALA A 45 -1.17 -6.09 -7.30
C ALA A 45 -0.60 -5.65 -5.94
N SER A 46 -1.24 -6.04 -4.84
CA SER A 46 -0.79 -5.77 -3.46
C SER A 46 0.57 -6.41 -3.19
N LEU A 47 0.75 -7.68 -3.58
CA LEU A 47 2.04 -8.36 -3.44
C LEU A 47 3.16 -7.68 -4.23
N HIS A 48 2.87 -7.25 -5.47
CA HIS A 48 3.85 -6.52 -6.26
C HIS A 48 4.21 -5.19 -5.61
N LEU A 49 3.22 -4.50 -5.04
CA LEU A 49 3.42 -3.23 -4.36
C LEU A 49 4.27 -3.41 -3.11
N ASP A 50 3.93 -4.37 -2.24
CA ASP A 50 4.72 -4.75 -1.05
C ASP A 50 6.18 -5.07 -1.40
N ALA A 51 6.42 -5.78 -2.50
CA ALA A 51 7.77 -6.15 -2.92
C ALA A 51 8.59 -4.96 -3.45
N CYS A 52 7.95 -3.85 -3.82
CA CYS A 52 8.60 -2.71 -4.46
C CYS A 52 8.37 -1.36 -3.76
N THR A 53 7.93 -1.39 -2.50
CA THR A 53 7.88 -0.25 -1.59
C THR A 53 8.79 -0.52 -0.37
N PRO A 54 9.43 0.52 0.17
CA PRO A 54 10.27 0.42 1.37
C PRO A 54 9.45 0.10 2.64
#